data_AF-A0A381PSC1-F1
#
_entry.id   AF-A0A381PSC1-F1
#
_cell.length_a   1.000
_cell.length_b   1.000
_cell.length_c   1.000
_cell.angle_alpha   90.00
_cell.angle_beta   90.00
_cell.angle_gamma   90.00
#
_symmetry.space_group_name_H-M   'P 1'
#
loop_
_entity.id
_entity.type
_entity.pdbx_description
1 polymer ?
#
loop_
_entity_poly.entity_id
_entity_poly.type
_entity_poly.pdbx_seq_one_letter_code
_entity_poly.pdbx_strand_id
1 'polypeptide(L)' 'MLAQDEYGFCKQCDEVISFERLLAQPESNLCVNCQTRVDTQR' A
#
# COMPACT_ATOMS: atom_id res chain seq x y z
N MET A 1 13.18 -19.64 4.48
CA MET A 1 12.35 -19.26 3.32
C MET A 1 12.25 -17.75 3.38
N LEU A 2 12.76 -17.03 2.37
CA LEU A 2 12.81 -15.57 2.39
C LEU A 2 11.38 -15.03 2.24
N ALA A 3 10.88 -14.32 3.27
CA ALA A 3 9.69 -13.49 3.12
C ALA A 3 10.07 -12.40 2.12
N GLN A 4 9.55 -12.51 0.90
CA GLN A 4 9.63 -11.41 -0.04
C GLN A 4 8.67 -10.37 0.51
N ASP A 5 9.20 -9.39 1.27
CA ASP A 5 8.44 -8.19 1.55
C ASP A 5 8.09 -7.57 0.20
N GLU A 6 6.83 -7.72 -0.20
CA GLU A 6 6.27 -7.20 -1.46
C GLU A 6 6.18 -5.68 -1.38
N TYR A 7 7.34 -5.05 -1.28
CA TYR A 7 7.47 -3.60 -1.21
C TYR A 7 6.92 -2.99 -2.50
N GLY A 8 5.96 -2.09 -2.35
CA GLY A 8 5.25 -1.49 -3.46
C GLY A 8 4.00 -2.25 -3.91
N PHE A 9 3.57 -3.28 -3.17
CA PHE A 9 2.28 -3.93 -3.35
C PHE A 9 1.36 -3.71 -2.15
N CYS A 10 0.06 -3.59 -2.45
CA CYS A 10 -0.97 -3.38 -1.45
C CYS A 10 -1.29 -4.68 -0.73
N LYS A 11 -1.09 -4.74 0.59
CA LYS A 11 -1.36 -5.95 1.40
C LYS A 11 -2.84 -6.35 1.49
N GLN A 12 -3.76 -5.57 0.92
CA GLN A 12 -5.20 -5.84 0.99
C GLN A 12 -5.80 -6.30 -0.34
N CYS A 13 -5.21 -5.89 -1.46
CA CYS A 13 -5.73 -6.22 -2.79
C CYS A 13 -4.67 -6.70 -3.76
N ASP A 14 -3.42 -6.86 -3.30
CA ASP A 14 -2.25 -7.30 -4.08
C ASP A 14 -1.99 -6.47 -5.35
N GLU A 15 -2.50 -5.23 -5.37
CA GLU A 15 -2.28 -4.27 -6.45
C GLU A 15 -1.02 -3.46 -6.22
N VAL A 16 -0.44 -2.96 -7.31
CA VAL A 16 0.73 -2.08 -7.24
C VAL A 16 0.36 -0.76 -6.56
N ILE A 17 1.16 -0.33 -5.59
CA ILE A 17 1.05 0.98 -4.96
C ILE A 17 1.66 2.02 -5.89
N SER A 18 0.90 3.08 -6.20
CA SER A 18 1.36 4.17 -7.05
C SER A 18 2.69 4.74 -6.56
N PHE A 19 3.64 4.97 -7.46
CA PHE A 19 4.96 5.47 -7.09
C PHE A 19 4.91 6.81 -6.34
N GLU A 20 4.01 7.72 -6.74
CA GLU A 20 3.76 8.99 -6.04
C GLU A 20 3.38 8.80 -4.57
N ARG A 21 2.63 7.74 -4.27
CA ARG A 21 2.23 7.37 -2.91
C ARG A 21 3.45 6.91 -2.10
N LEU A 22 4.31 6.08 -2.69
CA LEU A 22 5.54 5.61 -2.05
C LEU A 22 6.57 6.74 -1.90
N LEU A 23 6.58 7.71 -2.81
CA LEU A 23 7.40 8.92 -2.70
C LEU A 23 6.95 9.81 -1.55
N ALA A 24 5.63 10.01 -1.39
CA ALA A 24 5.09 10.77 -0.28
C ALA A 24 5.18 10.03 1.05
N GLN A 25 4.99 8.69 1.03
CA GLN A 25 5.02 7.82 2.20
C GLN A 25 5.53 6.41 1.84
N PRO A 26 6.85 6.16 1.98
CA PRO A 26 7.46 4.89 1.60
C PRO A 26 7.07 3.73 2.52
N GLU A 27 6.63 4.01 3.75
CA GLU A 27 6.14 2.99 4.68
C GLU A 27 4.69 2.53 4.40
N SER A 28 4.03 3.10 3.38
CA SER A 28 2.65 2.77 3.03
C SER A 28 2.57 1.36 2.44
N ASN A 29 1.93 0.44 3.18
CA ASN A 29 1.67 -0.94 2.74
C ASN A 29 0.31 -1.12 2.03
N LEU A 30 -0.43 -0.03 1.87
CA LEU A 30 -1.75 -0.01 1.24
C LEU A 30 -1.74 0.95 0.05
N CYS A 31 -2.44 0.57 -1.01
CA CYS A 31 -2.70 1.48 -2.12
C CYS A 31 -3.64 2.61 -1.68
N VAL A 32 -3.67 3.71 -2.43
CA VAL A 32 -4.52 4.87 -2.14
C VAL A 32 -5.99 4.48 -2.01
N ASN A 33 -6.48 3.54 -2.84
CA ASN A 33 -7.86 3.08 -2.79
C ASN A 33 -8.19 2.38 -1.46
N CYS A 34 -7.33 1.45 -1.01
CA CYS A 34 -7.53 0.76 0.26
C CYS A 34 -7.34 1.70 1.45
N GLN A 35 -6.34 2.58 1.40
CA GLN A 35 -6.15 3.56 2.45
C GLN A 35 -7.37 4.47 2.59
N THR A 36 -7.91 5.00 1.49
CA THR A 36 -9.09 5.87 1.51
C THR A 36 -10.30 5.15 2.12
N ARG A 37 -10.49 3.85 1.83
CA ARG A 37 -11.55 3.05 2.45
C ARG A 37 -11.38 2.92 3.96
N VAL A 38 -10.15 2.67 4.43
CA VAL A 38 -9.83 2.58 5.87
C VAL A 38 -10.02 3.93 6.55
N ASP A 39 -9.63 5.01 5.90
CA ASP A 39 -9.72 6.37 6.43
C ASP A 39 -11.17 6.89 6.50
N THR A 40 -11.97 6.60 5.46
CA THR A 40 -13.41 6.96 5.41
C THR A 40 -14.24 6.22 6.47
N GLN A 41 -13.72 5.12 7.01
CA GLN A 41 -14.39 4.34 8.06
C GLN A 41 -14.03 4.78 9.49
N ARG A 42 -13.25 5.87 9.66
CA ARG A 42 -12.93 6.47 10.97
C ARG A 42 -13.85 7.61 11.36
#